data_AF-A0A7S1WG60-F1
#
_entry.id   AF-A0A7S1WG60-F1
#
_cell.length_a   1.000
_cell.length_b   1.000
_cell.length_c   1.000
_cell.angle_alpha   90.00
_cell.angle_beta   90.00
_cell.angle_gamma   90.00
#
_symmetry.space_group_name_H-M   'P 1'
#
loop_
_entity.id
_entity.type
_entity.pdbx_description
1 polymer ?
#
loop_
_entity_poly.entity_id
_entity_poly.type
_entity_poly.pdbx_seq_one_letter_code
_entity_poly.pdbx_strand_id
1 'polypeptide(L)'
;MRVFSSSRLLVAAFALASASARMECPGSKAFIHAKAMVRSQVFGTCSEVMAEMEARVAGQFNKWHDPHNNGTYTLLQSSASKLEFSRLTGNEKYTDLLTFTFQRMSGNTCYISGCSESQVFSIRDYSTNFCNLYNLFCNKGEGCHPVLHDLRNSETSVTSSIGAGKDKDECLQVRRRLFML
;
A
#
# COMPACT_ATOMS: atom_id res chain seq x y z
N MET A 1 -39.09 42.13 32.30
CA MET A 1 -37.99 41.21 32.65
C MET A 1 -37.86 40.16 31.55
N ARG A 2 -36.77 40.15 30.78
CA ARG A 2 -36.47 39.09 29.79
C ARG A 2 -35.30 38.28 30.33
N VAL A 3 -35.53 37.01 30.60
CA VAL A 3 -34.50 36.06 31.06
C VAL A 3 -33.81 35.49 29.82
N PHE A 4 -32.52 35.76 29.67
CA PHE A 4 -31.68 35.12 28.64
C PHE A 4 -31.19 33.77 29.17
N SER A 5 -31.69 32.67 28.61
CA SER A 5 -31.17 31.32 28.87
C SER A 5 -29.98 31.06 27.95
N SER A 6 -28.78 31.00 28.53
CA SER A 6 -27.55 30.67 27.80
C SER A 6 -27.34 29.16 27.80
N SER A 7 -27.77 28.49 26.72
CA SER A 7 -27.46 27.08 26.48
C SER A 7 -25.99 26.91 26.09
N ARG A 8 -25.17 26.42 27.03
CA ARG A 8 -23.79 26.01 26.75
C ARG A 8 -23.82 24.69 25.96
N LEU A 9 -23.47 24.75 24.68
CA LEU A 9 -23.19 23.57 23.86
C LEU A 9 -21.93 22.87 24.39
N LEU A 10 -22.11 21.70 24.98
CA LEU A 10 -21.01 20.80 25.34
C LEU A 10 -20.52 20.12 24.04
N VAL A 11 -19.39 20.57 23.51
CA VAL A 11 -18.68 19.87 22.43
C VAL A 11 -17.93 18.70 23.05
N ALA A 12 -18.46 17.49 22.91
CA ALA A 12 -17.75 16.27 23.28
C ALA A 12 -16.62 16.01 22.28
N ALA A 13 -15.39 16.34 22.66
CA ALA A 13 -14.20 15.93 21.92
C ALA A 13 -13.96 14.43 22.15
N PHE A 14 -14.36 13.59 21.19
CA PHE A 14 -13.98 12.18 21.18
C PHE A 14 -12.49 12.09 20.84
N ALA A 15 -11.66 11.90 21.87
CA ALA A 15 -10.28 11.49 21.69
C ALA A 15 -10.27 10.06 21.13
N LEU A 16 -9.96 9.92 19.84
CA LEU A 16 -9.68 8.62 19.23
C LEU A 16 -8.39 8.10 19.84
N ALA A 17 -8.49 7.22 20.83
CA ALA A 17 -7.37 6.40 21.26
C ALA A 17 -7.00 5.46 20.11
N SER A 18 -6.01 5.87 19.29
CA SER A 18 -5.43 5.03 18.26
C SER A 18 -4.62 3.93 18.94
N ALA A 19 -5.27 2.82 19.29
CA ALA A 19 -4.55 1.57 19.48
C ALA A 19 -3.78 1.33 18.18
N SER A 20 -2.44 1.39 18.24
CA SER A 20 -1.58 1.01 17.12
C SER A 20 -1.85 -0.47 16.84
N ALA A 21 -2.85 -0.75 15.99
CA ALA A 21 -3.11 -2.09 15.49
C ALA A 21 -1.79 -2.60 14.92
N ARG A 22 -1.30 -3.71 15.47
CA ARG A 22 -0.12 -4.39 14.94
C ARG A 22 -0.41 -4.66 13.46
N MET A 23 0.53 -4.27 12.60
CA MET A 23 0.37 -4.48 11.16
C MET A 23 0.30 -5.98 10.89
N GLU A 24 -0.72 -6.41 10.16
CA GLU A 24 -0.86 -7.78 9.70
C GLU A 24 0.12 -8.03 8.55
N CYS A 25 0.83 -9.15 8.62
CA CYS A 25 1.80 -9.58 7.62
C CYS A 25 1.57 -11.04 7.26
N PRO A 26 1.86 -11.45 6.01
CA PRO A 26 1.55 -12.79 5.51
C PRO A 26 2.44 -13.88 6.11
N GLY A 27 3.55 -13.52 6.76
CA GLY A 27 4.58 -14.44 7.19
C GLY A 27 5.52 -14.82 6.06
N SER A 28 6.63 -15.48 6.43
CA SER A 28 7.55 -16.10 5.48
C SER A 28 7.97 -17.47 5.98
N LYS A 29 8.24 -18.37 5.04
CA LYS A 29 8.89 -19.66 5.32
C LYS A 29 10.39 -19.50 5.58
N ALA A 30 10.99 -18.39 5.16
CA ALA A 30 12.38 -18.06 5.46
C ALA A 30 12.48 -17.37 6.82
N PHE A 31 13.47 -17.77 7.63
CA PHE A 31 13.69 -17.15 8.94
C PHE A 31 14.30 -15.75 8.85
N ILE A 32 15.13 -15.53 7.81
CA ILE A 32 15.73 -14.23 7.49
C ILE A 32 15.25 -13.87 6.09
N HIS A 33 14.47 -12.80 5.99
CA HIS A 33 13.90 -12.31 4.73
C HIS A 33 13.80 -10.79 4.70
N ALA A 34 13.82 -10.27 3.48
CA ALA A 34 13.47 -8.88 3.22
C ALA A 34 11.98 -8.67 3.48
N LYS A 35 11.67 -7.53 4.07
CA LYS A 35 10.33 -7.15 4.49
C LYS A 35 10.17 -5.65 4.40
N ALA A 36 8.98 -5.20 4.02
CA ALA A 36 8.57 -3.82 4.18
C ALA A 36 7.15 -3.70 4.72
N MET A 37 6.89 -2.58 5.37
CA MET A 37 5.62 -2.19 5.93
C MET A 37 5.34 -0.74 5.54
N VAL A 38 4.13 -0.47 5.07
CA VAL A 38 3.68 0.89 4.73
C VAL A 38 2.34 1.17 5.37
N ARG A 39 2.19 2.37 5.91
CA ARG A 39 0.90 2.96 6.26
C ARG A 39 0.70 4.22 5.45
N SER A 40 -0.51 4.42 4.97
CA SER A 40 -0.84 5.58 4.15
C SER A 40 -2.29 5.99 4.37
N GLN A 41 -2.52 7.30 4.32
CA GLN A 41 -3.86 7.84 4.15
C GLN A 41 -4.10 8.03 2.66
N VAL A 42 -5.11 7.36 2.14
CA VAL A 42 -5.51 7.43 0.73
C VAL A 42 -6.84 8.15 0.64
N PHE A 43 -6.88 9.22 -0.17
CA PHE A 43 -8.09 10.00 -0.38
C PHE A 43 -9.02 9.25 -1.33
N GLY A 44 -10.19 8.86 -0.83
CA GLY A 44 -11.12 7.92 -1.44
C GLY A 44 -11.76 7.00 -0.39
N THR A 45 -12.86 6.35 -0.75
CA THR A 45 -13.44 5.28 0.05
C THR A 45 -12.54 4.04 0.02
N CYS A 46 -12.54 3.22 1.08
CA CYS A 46 -11.76 1.98 1.05
C CYS A 46 -12.17 1.03 -0.08
N SER A 47 -13.44 1.04 -0.49
CA SER A 47 -13.90 0.30 -1.67
C SER A 47 -13.26 0.77 -2.97
N GLU A 48 -13.10 2.09 -3.18
CA GLU A 48 -12.40 2.62 -4.36
C GLU A 48 -10.91 2.26 -4.34
N VAL A 49 -10.29 2.32 -3.17
CA VAL A 49 -8.88 1.93 -3.01
C VAL A 49 -8.67 0.46 -3.34
N MET A 50 -9.50 -0.42 -2.78
CA MET A 50 -9.43 -1.85 -3.05
C MET A 50 -9.72 -2.18 -4.51
N ALA A 51 -10.75 -1.56 -5.10
CA ALA A 51 -11.11 -1.76 -6.50
C ALA A 51 -9.98 -1.35 -7.44
N GLU A 52 -9.29 -0.24 -7.17
CA GLU A 52 -8.11 0.17 -7.93
C GLU A 52 -6.97 -0.85 -7.83
N MET A 53 -6.66 -1.35 -6.63
CA MET A 53 -5.62 -2.36 -6.43
C MET A 53 -5.94 -3.64 -7.21
N GLU A 54 -7.17 -4.14 -7.10
CA GLU A 54 -7.62 -5.34 -7.82
C GLU A 54 -7.60 -5.09 -9.34
N ALA A 55 -7.98 -3.90 -9.81
CA ALA A 55 -7.96 -3.55 -11.22
C ALA A 55 -6.54 -3.45 -11.80
N ARG A 56 -5.55 -2.99 -11.02
CA ARG A 56 -4.13 -3.05 -11.41
C ARG A 56 -3.70 -4.50 -11.64
N VAL A 57 -3.99 -5.37 -10.67
CA VAL A 57 -3.63 -6.78 -10.74
C VAL A 57 -4.32 -7.50 -11.91
N ALA A 58 -5.63 -7.31 -12.08
CA ALA A 58 -6.40 -7.89 -13.18
C ALA A 58 -6.04 -7.28 -14.56
N GLY A 59 -5.50 -6.07 -14.58
CA GLY A 59 -5.08 -5.36 -15.78
C GLY A 59 -3.73 -5.80 -16.34
N GLN A 60 -2.98 -6.66 -15.65
CA GLN A 60 -1.66 -7.10 -16.10
C GLN A 60 -1.77 -7.99 -17.35
N PHE A 61 -0.99 -7.81 -18.40
CA PHE A 61 -0.05 -6.70 -18.67
C PHE A 61 -0.64 -5.65 -19.62
N ASN A 62 -1.89 -5.77 -20.04
CA ASN A 62 -2.43 -4.88 -21.08
C ASN A 62 -2.76 -3.47 -20.58
N LYS A 63 -3.36 -3.35 -19.38
CA LYS A 63 -3.81 -2.08 -18.80
C LYS A 63 -2.87 -1.55 -17.73
N TRP A 64 -2.08 -2.43 -17.10
CA TRP A 64 -1.19 -2.06 -16.03
C TRP A 64 0.07 -2.93 -16.03
N HIS A 65 1.19 -2.34 -15.65
CA HIS A 65 2.46 -3.01 -15.44
C HIS A 65 3.06 -2.52 -14.13
N ASP A 66 3.73 -3.43 -13.40
CA ASP A 66 4.53 -3.07 -12.23
C ASP A 66 5.71 -2.18 -12.62
N PRO A 67 5.76 -0.92 -12.18
CA PRO A 67 6.79 0.01 -12.61
C PRO A 67 8.15 -0.22 -11.95
N HIS A 68 8.28 -1.06 -10.91
CA HIS A 68 9.56 -1.27 -10.23
C HIS A 68 10.50 -2.18 -11.02
N ASN A 69 9.99 -3.26 -11.61
CA ASN A 69 10.80 -4.22 -12.40
C ASN A 69 9.90 -5.25 -13.08
N ASN A 70 8.71 -4.82 -13.51
CA ASN A 70 7.74 -5.60 -14.28
C ASN A 70 7.41 -6.96 -13.64
N GLY A 71 7.25 -6.98 -12.31
CA GLY A 71 6.75 -8.15 -11.60
C GLY A 71 5.28 -8.43 -11.89
N THR A 72 4.86 -9.66 -11.64
CA THR A 72 3.50 -10.15 -11.85
C THR A 72 2.82 -10.35 -10.52
N TYR A 73 1.71 -9.68 -10.30
CA TYR A 73 0.87 -9.85 -9.11
C TYR A 73 -0.24 -10.87 -9.33
N THR A 74 -0.61 -11.59 -8.27
CA THR A 74 -1.77 -12.49 -8.24
C THR A 74 -2.60 -12.18 -7.01
N LEU A 75 -3.92 -12.01 -7.17
CA LEU A 75 -4.86 -11.91 -6.05
C LEU A 75 -5.02 -13.28 -5.38
N LEU A 76 -4.74 -13.36 -4.09
CA LEU A 76 -4.86 -14.58 -3.29
C LEU A 76 -6.15 -14.59 -2.46
N GLN A 77 -6.49 -13.44 -1.87
CA GLN A 77 -7.69 -13.28 -1.06
C GLN A 77 -8.24 -11.87 -1.19
N SER A 78 -9.57 -11.75 -1.23
CA SER A 78 -10.30 -10.49 -1.14
C SER A 78 -11.46 -10.61 -0.16
N SER A 79 -11.62 -9.59 0.68
CA SER A 79 -12.68 -9.47 1.68
C SER A 79 -12.97 -7.99 1.95
N ALA A 80 -14.02 -7.68 2.71
CA ALA A 80 -14.48 -6.29 2.91
C ALA A 80 -13.44 -5.30 3.46
N SER A 81 -12.40 -5.76 4.16
CA SER A 81 -11.37 -4.91 4.77
C SER A 81 -9.95 -5.44 4.63
N LYS A 82 -9.73 -6.43 3.76
CA LYS A 82 -8.43 -7.07 3.57
C LYS A 82 -8.26 -7.60 2.15
N LEU A 83 -7.08 -7.37 1.59
CA LEU A 83 -6.59 -7.94 0.33
C LEU A 83 -5.27 -8.66 0.59
N GLU A 84 -5.09 -9.82 -0.05
CA GLU A 84 -3.80 -10.51 -0.07
C GLU A 84 -3.39 -10.78 -1.51
N PHE A 85 -2.10 -10.58 -1.77
CA PHE A 85 -1.50 -10.79 -3.07
C PHE A 85 -0.23 -11.62 -2.94
N SER A 86 0.16 -12.30 -4.03
CA SER A 86 1.55 -12.63 -4.26
C SER A 86 2.10 -11.73 -5.36
N ARG A 87 3.41 -11.52 -5.36
CA ARG A 87 4.13 -10.93 -6.49
C ARG A 87 5.33 -11.78 -6.84
N LEU A 88 5.41 -12.19 -8.10
CA LEU A 88 6.61 -12.75 -8.70
C LEU A 88 7.43 -11.61 -9.31
N THR A 89 8.70 -11.48 -8.93
CA THR A 89 9.63 -10.52 -9.54
C THR A 89 9.75 -10.72 -11.05
N GLY A 90 10.03 -9.66 -11.82
CA GLY A 90 10.08 -9.76 -13.29
C GLY A 90 11.22 -10.61 -13.85
N ASN A 91 12.18 -11.05 -13.02
CA ASN A 91 13.18 -12.06 -13.36
C ASN A 91 12.80 -13.48 -12.88
N GLU A 92 11.60 -13.64 -12.32
CA GLU A 92 10.99 -14.88 -11.87
C GLU A 92 11.72 -15.61 -10.72
N LYS A 93 12.63 -14.92 -10.01
CA LYS A 93 13.45 -15.55 -8.97
C LYS A 93 12.87 -15.49 -7.56
N TYR A 94 12.10 -14.46 -7.29
CA TYR A 94 11.61 -14.15 -5.95
C TYR A 94 10.10 -13.98 -5.95
N THR A 95 9.45 -14.64 -5.02
CA THR A 95 8.03 -14.45 -4.70
C THR A 95 7.94 -13.72 -3.36
N ASP A 96 7.19 -12.63 -3.36
CA ASP A 96 6.78 -11.91 -2.15
C ASP A 96 5.29 -12.18 -1.90
N LEU A 97 4.90 -12.30 -0.63
CA LEU A 97 3.49 -12.25 -0.23
C LEU A 97 3.19 -10.88 0.34
N LEU A 98 2.01 -10.36 0.05
CA LEU A 98 1.56 -9.04 0.44
C LEU A 98 0.21 -9.14 1.15
N THR A 99 0.06 -8.45 2.27
CA THR A 99 -1.21 -8.29 2.98
C THR A 99 -1.51 -6.81 3.12
N PHE A 100 -2.72 -6.40 2.74
CA PHE A 100 -3.27 -5.07 2.99
C PHE A 100 -4.50 -5.16 3.87
N THR A 101 -4.60 -4.26 4.85
CA THR A 101 -5.83 -4.00 5.61
C THR A 101 -6.29 -2.57 5.42
N PHE A 102 -7.61 -2.39 5.47
CA PHE A 102 -8.27 -1.15 5.11
C PHE A 102 -9.20 -0.70 6.24
N GLN A 103 -9.03 0.54 6.67
CA GLN A 103 -9.87 1.14 7.71
C GLN A 103 -10.44 2.46 7.21
N ARG A 104 -11.77 2.57 7.23
CA ARG A 104 -12.44 3.83 6.94
C ARG A 104 -12.10 4.86 8.03
N MET A 105 -11.63 6.02 7.61
CA MET A 105 -11.43 7.19 8.46
C MET A 105 -12.64 8.15 8.34
N SER A 106 -12.66 9.20 9.16
CA SER A 106 -13.62 10.29 8.98
C SER A 106 -13.46 10.95 7.61
N GLY A 107 -14.57 11.38 7.00
CA GLY A 107 -14.57 11.93 5.65
C GLY A 107 -14.44 10.86 4.55
N ASN A 108 -13.85 11.25 3.41
CA ASN A 108 -13.58 10.38 2.26
C ASN A 108 -12.11 9.95 2.22
N THR A 109 -11.66 9.29 3.29
CA THR A 109 -10.28 8.85 3.44
C THR A 109 -10.26 7.39 3.91
N CYS A 110 -9.48 6.57 3.21
CA CYS A 110 -9.15 5.22 3.63
C CYS A 110 -7.75 5.20 4.25
N TYR A 111 -7.63 4.64 5.44
CA TYR A 111 -6.34 4.32 6.02
C TYR A 111 -5.95 2.91 5.59
N ILE A 112 -4.79 2.78 4.95
CA ILE A 112 -4.25 1.50 4.51
C ILE A 112 -3.04 1.12 5.35
N SER A 113 -2.89 -0.18 5.58
CA SER A 113 -1.74 -0.80 6.22
C SER A 113 -1.33 -1.98 5.35
N GLY A 114 -0.17 -1.88 4.69
CA GLY A 114 0.36 -2.90 3.79
C GLY A 114 1.66 -3.50 4.32
N CYS A 115 1.81 -4.82 4.23
CA CYS A 115 3.03 -5.53 4.60
C CYS A 115 3.42 -6.53 3.50
N SER A 116 4.70 -6.54 3.11
CA SER A 116 5.25 -7.48 2.14
C SER A 116 6.42 -8.24 2.75
N GLU A 117 6.44 -9.55 2.54
CA GLU A 117 7.49 -10.44 3.00
C GLU A 117 7.95 -11.38 1.90
N SER A 118 9.25 -11.37 1.61
CA SER A 118 9.87 -12.31 0.68
C SER A 118 9.82 -13.74 1.22
N GLN A 119 9.51 -14.70 0.35
CA GLN A 119 9.28 -16.10 0.73
C GLN A 119 10.54 -16.98 0.73
N VAL A 120 11.70 -16.37 0.49
CA VAL A 120 13.02 -17.01 0.46
C VAL A 120 14.04 -16.17 1.22
N PHE A 121 15.19 -16.76 1.53
CA PHE A 121 16.29 -16.06 2.19
C PHE A 121 16.69 -14.80 1.41
N SER A 122 16.63 -13.66 2.07
CA SER A 122 16.90 -12.35 1.48
C SER A 122 17.25 -11.34 2.58
N ILE A 123 18.18 -10.42 2.28
CA ILE A 123 18.58 -9.35 3.21
C ILE A 123 18.48 -8.00 2.50
N ARG A 124 19.08 -7.88 1.32
CA ARG A 124 18.98 -6.69 0.45
C ARG A 124 18.01 -6.96 -0.67
N ASP A 125 17.05 -6.07 -0.86
CA ASP A 125 16.01 -6.20 -1.87
C ASP A 125 15.85 -4.96 -2.77
N TYR A 126 16.69 -3.93 -2.62
CA TYR A 126 16.59 -2.70 -3.41
C TYR A 126 15.17 -2.12 -3.42
N SER A 127 14.57 -2.07 -2.23
CA SER A 127 13.21 -1.59 -1.99
C SER A 127 12.10 -2.42 -2.61
N THR A 128 12.38 -3.63 -3.13
CA THR A 128 11.38 -4.48 -3.80
C THR A 128 10.13 -4.69 -2.96
N ASN A 129 10.25 -5.02 -1.66
CA ASN A 129 9.09 -5.22 -0.78
C ASN A 129 8.34 -3.91 -0.48
N PHE A 130 9.02 -2.76 -0.50
CA PHE A 130 8.33 -1.48 -0.33
C PHE A 130 7.61 -1.07 -1.61
N CYS A 131 8.31 -1.16 -2.74
CA CYS A 131 7.80 -0.79 -4.03
C CYS A 131 6.65 -1.68 -4.47
N ASN A 132 6.69 -2.97 -4.16
CA ASN A 132 5.57 -3.84 -4.52
C ASN A 132 4.26 -3.48 -3.78
N LEU A 133 4.36 -2.90 -2.57
CA LEU A 133 3.20 -2.37 -1.83
C LEU A 133 2.79 -1.02 -2.41
N TYR A 134 3.73 -0.09 -2.50
CA TYR A 134 3.51 1.28 -2.93
C TYR A 134 2.91 1.37 -4.34
N ASN A 135 3.39 0.54 -5.25
CA ASN A 135 2.95 0.52 -6.64
C ASN A 135 1.48 0.11 -6.83
N LEU A 136 0.82 -0.48 -5.82
CA LEU A 136 -0.60 -0.83 -5.89
C LEU A 136 -1.54 0.35 -5.56
N PHE A 137 -1.05 1.42 -4.91
CA PHE A 137 -1.89 2.58 -4.55
C PHE A 137 -1.33 3.95 -4.96
N CYS A 138 -0.11 4.01 -5.49
CA CYS A 138 0.48 5.25 -5.97
C CYS A 138 -0.35 5.93 -7.07
N ASN A 139 -0.25 7.25 -7.16
CA ASN A 139 -1.08 8.07 -8.06
C ASN A 139 -0.32 8.63 -9.28
N LYS A 140 -1.05 9.26 -10.21
CA LYS A 140 -0.44 9.84 -11.44
C LYS A 140 0.61 10.90 -11.15
N GLY A 141 0.39 11.74 -10.13
CA GLY A 141 1.33 12.79 -9.71
C GLY A 141 2.66 12.23 -9.18
N GLU A 142 2.68 10.96 -8.80
CA GLU A 142 3.88 10.24 -8.38
C GLU A 142 4.49 9.41 -9.51
N GLY A 143 4.01 9.55 -10.76
CA GLY A 143 4.53 8.83 -11.92
C GLY A 143 3.92 7.44 -12.16
N CYS A 144 2.95 7.03 -11.35
CA CYS A 144 2.21 5.78 -11.56
C CYS A 144 1.10 5.91 -12.62
N HIS A 145 0.54 4.77 -13.01
CA HIS A 145 -0.55 4.68 -13.99
C HIS A 145 -1.76 3.99 -13.36
N PRO A 146 -2.68 4.72 -12.73
CA PRO A 146 -3.90 4.13 -12.18
C PRO A 146 -4.82 3.56 -13.27
N VAL A 147 -5.67 2.58 -12.90
CA VAL A 147 -6.57 1.88 -13.82
C VAL A 147 -8.01 2.40 -13.75
N LEU A 148 -8.57 2.51 -12.54
CA LEU A 148 -9.93 2.97 -12.26
C LEU A 148 -9.94 4.31 -11.53
N HIS A 149 -9.12 4.48 -10.50
CA HIS A 149 -9.15 5.64 -9.60
C HIS A 149 -7.75 6.24 -9.41
N ASP A 150 -7.63 7.56 -9.61
CA ASP A 150 -6.39 8.29 -9.30
C ASP A 150 -6.34 8.65 -7.81
N LEU A 151 -5.77 7.74 -7.02
CA LEU A 151 -5.83 7.75 -5.56
C LEU A 151 -4.72 8.60 -4.94
N ARG A 152 -4.96 9.89 -4.71
CA ARG A 152 -4.02 10.71 -3.93
C ARG A 152 -3.76 10.05 -2.58
N ASN A 153 -2.50 10.03 -2.15
CA ASN A 153 -2.07 9.35 -0.94
C ASN A 153 -1.02 10.17 -0.18
N SER A 154 -0.85 9.85 1.09
CA SER A 154 0.22 10.38 1.94
C SER A 154 0.69 9.25 2.85
N GLU A 155 1.89 8.72 2.59
CA GLU A 155 2.50 7.74 3.48
C GLU A 155 2.73 8.34 4.87
N THR A 156 2.23 7.67 5.91
CA THR A 156 2.38 8.08 7.31
C THR A 156 3.51 7.33 7.99
N SER A 157 3.88 6.14 7.49
CA SER A 157 4.98 5.34 8.01
C SER A 157 5.48 4.36 6.97
N VAL A 158 6.81 4.25 6.84
CA VAL A 158 7.47 3.21 6.05
C VAL A 158 8.60 2.61 6.87
N THR A 159 8.55 1.29 7.10
CA THR A 159 9.61 0.53 7.77
C THR A 159 10.00 -0.69 6.95
N SER A 160 11.24 -1.15 7.13
CA SER A 160 11.78 -2.31 6.44
C SER A 160 12.63 -3.15 7.41
N SER A 161 12.87 -4.42 7.07
CA SER A 161 13.84 -5.24 7.80
C SER A 161 15.27 -4.72 7.60
N ILE A 162 16.19 -5.12 8.48
CA ILE A 162 17.59 -4.68 8.41
C ILE A 162 18.18 -5.12 7.07
N GLY A 163 18.68 -4.15 6.30
CA GLY A 163 19.28 -4.36 4.97
C GLY A 163 18.30 -4.20 3.80
N ALA A 164 17.00 -4.25 4.05
CA ALA A 164 15.97 -4.05 3.02
C ALA A 164 15.74 -2.55 2.77
N GLY A 165 15.53 -2.20 1.50
CA GLY A 165 15.33 -0.83 1.05
C GLY A 165 13.92 -0.32 1.33
N LYS A 166 13.76 1.00 1.26
CA LYS A 166 12.47 1.70 1.35
C LYS A 166 12.48 3.02 0.56
N ASP A 167 13.32 3.08 -0.45
CA ASP A 167 13.47 4.25 -1.30
C ASP A 167 12.37 4.26 -2.35
N LYS A 168 11.59 5.33 -2.36
CA LYS A 168 10.47 5.54 -3.29
C LYS A 168 10.97 5.82 -4.71
N ASP A 169 12.15 6.43 -4.84
CA ASP A 169 12.77 6.70 -6.14
C ASP A 169 13.20 5.40 -6.84
N GLU A 170 13.32 4.31 -6.08
CA GLU A 170 13.59 2.99 -6.63
C GLU A 170 12.36 2.34 -7.24
N CYS A 171 11.13 2.82 -6.98
CA CYS A 171 9.90 2.10 -7.34
C CYS A 171 9.47 2.22 -8.80
N LEU A 172 10.10 3.09 -9.59
CA LEU A 172 9.73 3.37 -10.98
C LEU A 172 10.89 3.09 -11.97
N GLN A 173 11.47 1.88 -11.96
CA GLN A 173 12.61 1.55 -12.83
C GLN A 173 12.22 1.24 -14.28
N VAL A 174 11.00 0.75 -14.56
CA VAL A 174 10.60 0.40 -15.93
C VAL A 174 10.53 1.65 -16.82
N ARG A 175 10.22 2.82 -16.24
CA ARG A 175 10.25 4.10 -16.96
C ARG A 175 11.66 4.60 -17.30
N ARG A 176 12.71 4.19 -16.56
CA ARG A 176 14.09 4.65 -16.81
C ARG A 176 14.71 4.09 -18.08
N ARG A 177 14.17 3.01 -18.67
CA ARG A 177 14.71 2.43 -19.91
C ARG A 177 14.28 3.15 -21.20
N LEU A 178 13.26 4.00 -21.17
CA LEU A 178 12.83 4.72 -22.38
C LEU A 178 13.61 6.03 -22.65
N PHE A 179 14.45 6.47 -21.70
CA PHE A 179 15.24 7.71 -21.80
C PHE A 179 16.76 7.46 -21.82
N MET A 180 17.19 6.22 -22.06
CA MET A 180 18.60 5.85 -22.26
C MET A 180 18.82 5.17 -23.62
N LEU A 181 18.21 5.73 -24.68
CA LEU A 181 18.55 5.49 -26.08
C LEU A 181 18.59 6.85 -26.79
#